data_AF-A0A520HM90-F1
#
_entry.id   AF-A0A520HM90-F1
#
_cell.length_a   1.000
_cell.length_b   1.000
_cell.length_c   1.000
_cell.angle_alpha   90.00
_cell.angle_beta   90.00
_cell.angle_gamma   90.00
#
_symmetry.space_group_name_H-M   'P 1'
#
loop_
_entity.id
_entity.type
_entity.pdbx_description
1 polymer ?
#
loop_
_entity_poly.entity_id
_entity_poly.type
_entity_poly.pdbx_seq_one_letter_code
_entity_poly.pdbx_strand_id
1 'polypeptide(L)'
;MHDRLDDGQTAPERMPPVEAEPASAEPLFDLGGDERRMHVRAYNHWVSLLKGRPCPLIEDLDAAGIADFGAHGVLLDFAGDVTDPGIRFLGRALRDECGLESGIVRVAEVPARSLLSRLTDHYLQIIANKAPIGFEAEFVSSRGCTTLYRGILMPFASTAGGGIDFIYGVINWKEVADPAVQARIDLELDASLRAQSRVDVPAWADGPGAQSEPPIAPAGSLADTLLLARETAAAVRAADTRSRAALYRALGRAHDFGLAADVDTETYAALLAEAGIAVQARAPLTPVVKLVFGVDYDKTRLTEFAAVLSHARRHGIAAGRLPLFLDGFEGGIKAVVAAERAARKPADAPAPSSLADRPTLARLSLPIDACAGTGVVLVARVGADGVLDIIDARADDTLAARTLRTVGRVAQARQSRG
;
A
#
# COMPACT_ATOMS: atom_id res chain seq x y z
N MET A 1 17.50 -74.93 -24.04
CA MET A 1 17.31 -73.61 -24.66
C MET A 1 15.82 -73.44 -24.85
N HIS A 2 15.18 -72.58 -24.03
CA HIS A 2 13.74 -72.26 -24.00
C HIS A 2 12.83 -73.49 -23.65
N ASP A 3 11.73 -73.39 -22.91
CA ASP A 3 10.91 -72.25 -22.54
C ASP A 3 10.11 -72.58 -21.27
N ARG A 4 9.86 -71.58 -20.42
CA ARG A 4 9.05 -71.68 -19.20
C ARG A 4 7.58 -71.44 -19.59
N LEU A 5 6.70 -72.38 -19.25
CA LEU A 5 5.26 -72.15 -19.18
C LEU A 5 4.97 -71.56 -17.80
N ASP A 6 4.60 -70.28 -17.78
CA ASP A 6 4.11 -69.55 -16.60
C ASP A 6 2.62 -69.25 -16.80
N ASP A 7 1.85 -69.56 -15.77
CA ASP A 7 0.38 -69.53 -15.74
C ASP A 7 -0.13 -68.08 -15.80
N GLY A 8 -0.85 -67.76 -16.87
CA GLY A 8 -1.53 -66.49 -17.06
C GLY A 8 -2.75 -66.34 -16.16
N GLN A 9 -2.53 -65.93 -14.92
CA GLN A 9 -3.59 -65.46 -14.02
C GLN A 9 -3.81 -63.95 -14.23
N THR A 10 -4.77 -63.62 -15.08
CA THR A 10 -5.23 -62.25 -15.35
C THR A 10 -5.99 -61.71 -14.14
N ALA A 11 -5.27 -61.02 -13.25
CA ALA A 11 -5.86 -60.15 -12.25
C ALA A 11 -6.48 -58.92 -12.93
N PRO A 12 -7.65 -58.42 -12.47
CA PRO A 12 -8.27 -57.24 -13.06
C PRO A 12 -7.37 -56.01 -12.83
N GLU A 13 -7.04 -55.29 -13.91
CA GLU A 13 -6.44 -53.96 -13.85
C GLU A 13 -7.31 -53.07 -12.94
N ARG A 14 -6.85 -52.87 -11.70
CA ARG A 14 -7.31 -51.79 -10.85
C ARG A 14 -6.82 -50.50 -11.47
N MET A 15 -7.68 -49.91 -12.30
CA MET A 15 -7.63 -48.51 -12.64
C MET A 15 -7.43 -47.72 -11.33
N PRO A 16 -6.37 -46.92 -11.19
CA PRO A 16 -6.20 -46.10 -10.00
C PRO A 16 -7.44 -45.20 -9.89
N PRO A 17 -7.94 -44.91 -8.68
CA PRO A 17 -9.01 -43.95 -8.53
C PRO A 17 -8.51 -42.65 -9.16
N VAL A 18 -9.29 -42.13 -10.12
CA VAL A 18 -9.18 -40.75 -10.56
C VAL A 18 -9.52 -39.95 -9.32
N GLU A 19 -8.49 -39.59 -8.56
CA GLU A 19 -8.56 -38.55 -7.56
C GLU A 19 -9.05 -37.33 -8.33
N ALA A 20 -10.34 -37.03 -8.19
CA ALA A 20 -10.86 -35.74 -8.57
C ALA A 20 -10.08 -34.75 -7.72
N GLU A 21 -9.02 -34.18 -8.32
CA GLU A 21 -8.37 -33.01 -7.76
C GLU A 21 -9.49 -32.03 -7.41
N PRO A 22 -9.63 -31.61 -6.14
CA PRO A 22 -10.52 -30.49 -5.86
C PRO A 22 -9.97 -29.35 -6.71
N ALA A 23 -10.73 -28.97 -7.74
CA ALA A 23 -10.42 -27.88 -8.65
C ALA A 23 -9.80 -26.78 -7.81
N SER A 24 -8.52 -26.55 -8.05
CA SER A 24 -7.72 -25.56 -7.36
C SER A 24 -8.49 -24.26 -7.45
N ALA A 25 -9.15 -23.89 -6.35
CA ALA A 25 -9.74 -22.58 -6.19
C ALA A 25 -8.55 -21.63 -6.27
N GLU A 26 -8.36 -21.04 -7.46
CA GLU A 26 -7.41 -19.98 -7.68
C GLU A 26 -7.54 -18.99 -6.51
N PRO A 27 -6.43 -18.52 -5.92
CA PRO A 27 -6.49 -17.57 -4.83
C PRO A 27 -6.99 -16.24 -5.40
N LEU A 28 -8.31 -16.12 -5.45
CA LEU A 28 -8.99 -14.93 -5.91
C LEU A 28 -8.86 -13.91 -4.76
N PHE A 29 -8.06 -12.87 -5.02
CA PHE A 29 -8.11 -11.51 -4.44
C PHE A 29 -7.05 -11.06 -3.41
N ASP A 30 -6.30 -10.00 -3.77
CA ASP A 30 -5.34 -9.23 -2.94
C ASP A 30 -5.78 -7.74 -2.74
N LEU A 31 -5.68 -7.21 -1.48
CA LEU A 31 -5.98 -5.85 -0.94
C LEU A 31 -7.38 -5.34 -0.44
N GLY A 32 -7.46 -4.92 0.85
CA GLY A 32 -8.44 -3.99 1.48
C GLY A 32 -9.25 -4.50 2.70
N GLY A 33 -8.81 -4.32 3.95
CA GLY A 33 -9.23 -5.17 5.06
C GLY A 33 -10.61 -5.05 5.68
N ASP A 34 -11.27 -3.90 5.80
CA ASP A 34 -12.56 -3.87 6.53
C ASP A 34 -13.74 -4.33 5.65
N GLU A 35 -13.73 -3.89 4.39
CA GLU A 35 -14.60 -4.38 3.31
C GLU A 35 -14.35 -5.86 3.01
N ARG A 36 -13.08 -6.32 3.03
CA ARG A 36 -12.74 -7.75 2.93
C ARG A 36 -13.18 -8.54 4.14
N ARG A 37 -12.95 -8.04 5.34
CA ARG A 37 -13.37 -8.74 6.55
C ARG A 37 -14.88 -8.91 6.55
N MET A 38 -15.67 -7.96 6.02
CA MET A 38 -17.11 -8.13 5.89
C MET A 38 -17.49 -9.27 4.94
N HIS A 39 -16.98 -9.28 3.70
CA HIS A 39 -17.35 -10.33 2.73
C HIS A 39 -16.73 -11.70 3.05
N VAL A 40 -15.52 -11.72 3.59
CA VAL A 40 -14.87 -12.94 4.09
C VAL A 40 -15.61 -13.47 5.31
N ARG A 41 -16.09 -12.62 6.23
CA ARG A 41 -16.95 -13.05 7.35
C ARG A 41 -18.30 -13.56 6.84
N ALA A 42 -18.91 -12.90 5.85
CA ALA A 42 -20.15 -13.36 5.23
C ALA A 42 -19.98 -14.72 4.54
N TYR A 43 -18.89 -14.89 3.79
CA TYR A 43 -18.53 -16.16 3.16
C TYR A 43 -18.23 -17.26 4.19
N ASN A 44 -17.40 -16.97 5.20
CA ASN A 44 -17.09 -17.93 6.27
C ASN A 44 -18.34 -18.33 7.05
N HIS A 45 -19.26 -17.39 7.27
CA HIS A 45 -20.56 -17.69 7.85
C HIS A 45 -21.35 -18.64 6.94
N TRP A 46 -21.47 -18.35 5.64
CA TRP A 46 -22.11 -19.25 4.67
C TRP A 46 -21.48 -20.64 4.63
N VAL A 47 -20.15 -20.74 4.60
CA VAL A 47 -19.42 -22.01 4.64
C VAL A 47 -19.73 -22.79 5.92
N SER A 48 -19.85 -22.11 7.06
CA SER A 48 -20.22 -22.75 8.32
C SER A 48 -21.62 -23.38 8.31
N LEU A 49 -22.54 -22.86 7.47
CA LEU A 49 -23.90 -23.37 7.31
C LEU A 49 -24.01 -24.58 6.35
N LEU A 50 -22.97 -24.86 5.57
CA LEU A 50 -22.98 -25.98 4.62
C LEU A 50 -23.23 -27.32 5.35
N LYS A 51 -22.61 -27.54 6.52
CA LYS A 51 -22.73 -28.79 7.30
C LYS A 51 -22.52 -30.05 6.44
N GLY A 52 -21.62 -29.99 5.44
CA GLY A 52 -21.35 -31.08 4.49
C GLY A 52 -22.29 -31.18 3.28
N ARG A 53 -23.22 -30.24 3.10
CA ARG A 53 -24.12 -30.13 1.94
C ARG A 53 -23.50 -29.25 0.84
N PRO A 54 -23.92 -29.38 -0.43
CA PRO A 54 -23.43 -28.52 -1.52
C PRO A 54 -23.94 -27.07 -1.43
N CYS A 55 -25.05 -26.85 -0.71
CA CYS A 55 -25.68 -25.55 -0.50
C CYS A 55 -26.31 -25.54 0.90
N PRO A 56 -26.21 -24.44 1.67
CA PRO A 56 -26.87 -24.35 2.97
C PRO A 56 -28.38 -24.18 2.82
N LEU A 57 -29.12 -24.55 3.87
CA LEU A 57 -30.57 -24.36 3.92
C LEU A 57 -30.91 -22.96 4.40
N ILE A 58 -31.98 -22.38 3.84
CA ILE A 58 -32.43 -21.04 4.23
C ILE A 58 -32.89 -20.97 5.70
N GLU A 59 -33.38 -22.07 6.26
CA GLU A 59 -33.79 -22.15 7.68
C GLU A 59 -32.62 -21.99 8.66
N ASP A 60 -31.39 -22.23 8.21
CA ASP A 60 -30.18 -22.07 9.02
C ASP A 60 -29.67 -20.61 9.03
N LEU A 61 -30.26 -19.72 8.22
CA LEU A 61 -29.85 -18.31 8.08
C LEU A 61 -30.72 -17.39 8.95
N ASP A 62 -30.10 -16.74 9.93
CA ASP A 62 -30.69 -15.59 10.64
C ASP A 62 -30.17 -14.28 10.06
N ALA A 63 -30.80 -13.78 9.00
CA ALA A 63 -30.35 -12.57 8.31
C ALA A 63 -30.40 -11.29 9.18
N ALA A 64 -31.32 -11.24 10.16
CA ALA A 64 -31.55 -10.06 11.00
C ALA A 64 -30.66 -10.03 12.26
N GLY A 65 -30.31 -11.21 12.80
CA GLY A 65 -29.47 -11.34 14.00
C GLY A 65 -27.97 -11.20 13.77
N ILE A 66 -27.51 -11.11 12.51
CA ILE A 66 -26.07 -10.98 12.21
C ILE A 66 -25.61 -9.54 12.45
N ALA A 67 -25.01 -9.30 13.62
CA ALA A 67 -24.51 -8.00 14.04
C ALA A 67 -23.44 -7.40 13.12
N ASP A 68 -22.61 -8.24 12.49
CA ASP A 68 -21.42 -7.79 11.76
C ASP A 68 -21.70 -7.27 10.33
N PHE A 69 -22.76 -7.75 9.69
CA PHE A 69 -23.06 -7.44 8.28
C PHE A 69 -24.55 -7.50 7.89
N GLY A 70 -25.46 -7.82 8.81
CA GLY A 70 -26.90 -7.85 8.53
C GLY A 70 -27.47 -6.49 8.09
N ALA A 71 -26.89 -5.38 8.55
CA ALA A 71 -27.27 -4.03 8.11
C ALA A 71 -26.98 -3.77 6.62
N HIS A 72 -26.06 -4.53 6.03
CA HIS A 72 -25.60 -4.46 4.64
C HIS A 72 -26.08 -5.66 3.80
N GLY A 73 -26.97 -6.48 4.37
CA GLY A 73 -27.48 -7.70 3.74
C GLY A 73 -28.77 -7.50 2.95
N VAL A 74 -28.99 -8.36 1.96
CA VAL A 74 -30.24 -8.49 1.22
C VAL A 74 -30.54 -9.98 1.00
N LEU A 75 -31.79 -10.39 1.18
CA LEU A 75 -32.25 -11.74 0.87
C LEU A 75 -33.28 -11.70 -0.26
N LEU A 76 -32.95 -12.36 -1.35
CA LEU A 76 -33.79 -12.50 -2.53
C LEU A 76 -34.43 -13.90 -2.56
N ASP A 77 -35.73 -13.93 -2.87
CA ASP A 77 -36.58 -15.12 -2.99
C ASP A 77 -36.93 -15.34 -4.46
N PHE A 78 -36.44 -16.43 -5.02
CA PHE A 78 -36.62 -16.83 -6.42
C PHE A 78 -37.65 -17.96 -6.58
N ALA A 79 -38.34 -18.37 -5.51
CA ALA A 79 -39.33 -19.45 -5.58
C ALA A 79 -40.52 -19.14 -6.50
N GLY A 80 -40.72 -17.85 -6.83
CA GLY A 80 -41.72 -17.37 -7.79
C GLY A 80 -41.10 -17.08 -9.17
N ASP A 81 -40.85 -15.80 -9.44
CA ASP A 81 -40.30 -15.33 -10.71
C ASP A 81 -38.78 -15.11 -10.58
N VAL A 82 -38.00 -15.80 -11.43
CA VAL A 82 -36.54 -15.66 -11.47
C VAL A 82 -36.12 -14.29 -12.03
N THR A 83 -36.97 -13.65 -12.84
CA THR A 83 -36.68 -12.35 -13.46
C THR A 83 -37.06 -11.15 -12.59
N ASP A 84 -37.97 -11.35 -11.62
CA ASP A 84 -38.37 -10.35 -10.63
C ASP A 84 -38.51 -10.99 -9.24
N PRO A 85 -37.38 -11.33 -8.59
CA PRO A 85 -37.41 -12.01 -7.31
C PRO A 85 -37.94 -11.10 -6.19
N GLY A 86 -38.56 -11.73 -5.20
CA GLY A 86 -39.07 -11.04 -4.02
C GLY A 86 -37.95 -10.68 -3.04
N ILE A 87 -38.04 -9.54 -2.35
CA ILE A 87 -37.09 -9.13 -1.32
C ILE A 87 -37.64 -9.52 0.06
N ARG A 88 -37.10 -10.59 0.64
CA ARG A 88 -37.50 -11.11 1.97
C ARG A 88 -36.86 -10.34 3.12
N PHE A 89 -35.65 -9.85 2.91
CA PHE A 89 -34.89 -9.10 3.89
C PHE A 89 -34.06 -8.03 3.20
N LEU A 90 -34.04 -6.85 3.80
CA LEU A 90 -33.19 -5.74 3.37
C LEU A 90 -32.68 -5.02 4.61
N GLY A 91 -31.36 -5.03 4.78
CA GLY A 91 -30.65 -4.39 5.86
C GLY A 91 -30.88 -2.87 5.88
N ARG A 92 -30.82 -2.29 7.08
CA ARG A 92 -31.11 -0.87 7.31
C ARG A 92 -30.24 0.07 6.45
N ALA A 93 -28.94 -0.21 6.33
CA ALA A 93 -28.03 0.68 5.61
C ALA A 93 -28.33 0.67 4.11
N LEU A 94 -28.64 -0.51 3.55
CA LEU A 94 -29.03 -0.64 2.14
C LEU A 94 -30.38 0.03 1.87
N ARG A 95 -31.32 -0.11 2.80
CA ARG A 95 -32.63 0.56 2.72
C ARG A 95 -32.49 2.08 2.69
N ASP A 96 -31.64 2.62 3.55
CA ASP A 96 -31.38 4.07 3.67
C ASP A 96 -30.66 4.61 2.41
N GLU A 97 -29.73 3.84 1.83
CA GLU A 97 -29.05 4.21 0.59
C GLU A 97 -30.01 4.26 -0.60
N CYS A 98 -30.82 3.22 -0.76
CA CYS A 98 -31.79 3.13 -1.83
C CYS A 98 -32.96 4.12 -1.66
N GLY A 99 -33.05 4.82 -0.53
CA GLY A 99 -34.10 5.81 -0.24
C GLY A 99 -35.50 5.17 -0.13
N LEU A 100 -35.57 3.94 0.37
CA LEU A 100 -36.78 3.14 0.33
C LEU A 100 -37.62 3.35 1.58
N GLU A 101 -38.78 3.99 1.43
CA GLU A 101 -39.81 3.94 2.46
C GLU A 101 -40.30 2.49 2.62
N SER A 102 -40.52 2.08 3.87
CA SER A 102 -40.70 0.69 4.30
C SER A 102 -41.83 -0.04 3.53
N GLY A 103 -41.49 -0.70 2.42
CA GLY A 103 -42.53 -1.43 1.67
C GLY A 103 -42.13 -2.16 0.40
N ILE A 104 -40.87 -2.17 -0.04
CA ILE A 104 -40.53 -2.91 -1.26
C ILE A 104 -40.66 -4.42 -1.04
N VAL A 105 -41.42 -5.06 -1.94
CA VAL A 105 -41.63 -6.51 -1.96
C VAL A 105 -40.84 -7.16 -3.10
N ARG A 106 -40.47 -6.41 -4.16
CA ARG A 106 -39.87 -6.96 -5.38
C ARG A 106 -38.72 -6.13 -5.97
N VAL A 107 -37.84 -6.79 -6.73
CA VAL A 107 -36.69 -6.15 -7.37
C VAL A 107 -37.10 -5.10 -8.40
N ALA A 108 -38.21 -5.27 -9.12
CA ALA A 108 -38.69 -4.29 -10.10
C ALA A 108 -39.08 -2.93 -9.49
N GLU A 109 -39.37 -2.87 -8.20
CA GLU A 109 -39.71 -1.64 -7.47
C GLU A 109 -38.47 -0.85 -7.03
N VAL A 110 -37.28 -1.44 -7.19
CA VAL A 110 -36.01 -0.85 -6.79
C VAL A 110 -35.63 0.28 -7.76
N PRO A 111 -35.26 1.47 -7.27
CA PRO A 111 -34.85 2.58 -8.12
C PRO A 111 -33.71 2.21 -9.07
N ALA A 112 -33.86 2.58 -10.34
CA ALA A 112 -32.77 2.49 -11.30
C ALA A 112 -31.57 3.31 -10.82
N ARG A 113 -30.36 2.76 -10.93
CA ARG A 113 -29.10 3.36 -10.41
C ARG A 113 -28.98 3.37 -8.88
N SER A 114 -29.56 2.40 -8.20
CA SER A 114 -29.26 2.06 -6.79
C SER A 114 -28.28 0.89 -6.71
N LEU A 115 -27.66 0.69 -5.55
CA LEU A 115 -26.78 -0.47 -5.29
C LEU A 115 -27.48 -1.80 -5.54
N LEU A 116 -28.74 -1.88 -5.12
CA LEU A 116 -29.54 -3.10 -5.21
C LEU A 116 -29.86 -3.47 -6.67
N SER A 117 -30.13 -2.48 -7.53
CA SER A 117 -30.31 -2.69 -8.98
C SER A 117 -29.06 -3.22 -9.69
N ARG A 118 -27.86 -3.04 -9.12
CA ARG A 118 -26.62 -3.59 -9.68
C ARG A 118 -26.32 -4.99 -9.17
N LEU A 119 -26.63 -5.26 -7.91
CA LEU A 119 -26.56 -6.63 -7.37
C LEU A 119 -27.44 -7.58 -8.17
N THR A 120 -28.58 -7.09 -8.67
CA THR A 120 -29.52 -7.90 -9.44
C THR A 120 -29.01 -8.26 -10.85
N ASP A 121 -27.96 -7.62 -11.35
CA ASP A 121 -27.39 -7.98 -12.66
C ASP A 121 -26.66 -9.33 -12.64
N HIS A 122 -26.24 -9.79 -11.45
CA HIS A 122 -25.32 -10.92 -11.31
C HIS A 122 -25.98 -12.22 -10.81
N TYR A 123 -27.22 -12.18 -10.31
CA TYR A 123 -27.83 -13.38 -9.69
C TYR A 123 -28.06 -14.53 -10.68
N LEU A 124 -28.32 -14.25 -11.96
CA LEU A 124 -28.51 -15.28 -12.98
C LEU A 124 -27.25 -16.15 -13.15
N GLN A 125 -26.06 -15.55 -13.00
CA GLN A 125 -24.78 -16.25 -13.08
C GLN A 125 -24.58 -17.20 -11.88
N ILE A 126 -25.17 -16.88 -10.73
CA ILE A 126 -25.10 -17.70 -9.51
C ILE A 126 -25.99 -18.91 -9.63
N ILE A 127 -27.21 -18.72 -10.12
CA ILE A 127 -28.15 -19.82 -10.37
C ILE A 127 -27.53 -20.82 -11.36
N ALA A 128 -26.81 -20.32 -12.37
CA ALA A 128 -26.11 -21.15 -13.35
C ALA A 128 -24.92 -21.93 -12.75
N ASN A 129 -24.05 -21.25 -11.98
CA ASN A 129 -22.79 -21.84 -11.50
C ASN A 129 -22.91 -22.56 -10.15
N LYS A 130 -24.03 -22.38 -9.43
CA LYS A 130 -24.29 -22.91 -8.09
C LYS A 130 -23.17 -22.61 -7.07
N ALA A 131 -22.54 -21.45 -7.19
CA ALA A 131 -21.43 -21.04 -6.35
C ALA A 131 -21.58 -19.57 -5.92
N PRO A 132 -21.06 -19.20 -4.73
CA PRO A 132 -20.95 -17.81 -4.35
C PRO A 132 -20.17 -16.98 -5.37
N ILE A 133 -20.62 -15.76 -5.65
CA ILE A 133 -19.95 -14.82 -6.55
C ILE A 133 -19.67 -13.52 -5.81
N GLY A 134 -18.40 -13.12 -5.80
CA GLY A 134 -17.97 -11.78 -5.41
C GLY A 134 -17.87 -10.88 -6.63
N PHE A 135 -18.29 -9.62 -6.49
CA PHE A 135 -18.17 -8.60 -7.54
C PHE A 135 -17.80 -7.25 -6.94
N GLU A 136 -17.12 -6.43 -7.75
CA GLU A 136 -16.76 -5.06 -7.42
C GLU A 136 -16.95 -4.17 -8.64
N ALA A 137 -17.48 -2.97 -8.43
CA ALA A 137 -17.67 -2.00 -9.49
C ALA A 137 -17.79 -0.58 -8.92
N GLU A 138 -17.72 0.38 -9.82
CA GLU A 138 -18.02 1.78 -9.56
C GLU A 138 -19.25 2.19 -10.35
N PHE A 139 -20.08 3.04 -9.76
CA PHE A 139 -21.19 3.68 -10.45
C PHE A 139 -21.40 5.09 -9.90
N VAL A 140 -22.06 5.93 -10.67
CA VAL A 140 -22.49 7.25 -10.20
C VAL A 140 -23.89 7.09 -9.60
N SER A 141 -24.04 7.40 -8.31
CA SER A 141 -25.31 7.26 -7.61
C SER A 141 -26.33 8.31 -8.08
N SER A 142 -27.59 8.13 -7.70
CA SER A 142 -28.66 9.11 -7.92
C SER A 142 -28.34 10.50 -7.33
N ARG A 143 -27.41 10.57 -6.37
CA ARG A 143 -26.93 11.79 -5.73
C ARG A 143 -25.73 12.45 -6.45
N GLY A 144 -25.28 11.90 -7.57
CA GLY A 144 -24.17 12.42 -8.37
C GLY A 144 -22.78 12.07 -7.84
N CYS A 145 -22.67 11.31 -6.76
CA CYS A 145 -21.39 10.88 -6.19
C CYS A 145 -20.93 9.57 -6.85
N THR A 146 -19.64 9.49 -7.19
CA THR A 146 -19.03 8.22 -7.60
C THR A 146 -19.01 7.29 -6.39
N THR A 147 -19.71 6.18 -6.49
CA THR A 147 -19.85 5.19 -5.42
C THR A 147 -19.15 3.92 -5.86
N LEU A 148 -18.14 3.53 -5.09
CA LEU A 148 -17.47 2.24 -5.23
C LEU A 148 -18.20 1.25 -4.34
N TYR A 149 -18.62 0.11 -4.90
CA TYR A 149 -19.25 -0.94 -4.11
C TYR A 149 -18.62 -2.29 -4.41
N ARG A 150 -18.66 -3.15 -3.40
CA ARG A 150 -18.29 -4.55 -3.50
C ARG A 150 -19.36 -5.36 -2.80
N GLY A 151 -19.69 -6.50 -3.39
CA GLY A 151 -20.64 -7.42 -2.79
C GLY A 151 -20.22 -8.86 -2.95
N ILE A 152 -20.80 -9.71 -2.12
CA ILE A 152 -20.80 -11.15 -2.30
C ILE A 152 -22.25 -11.62 -2.29
N LEU A 153 -22.58 -12.47 -3.25
CA LEU A 153 -23.86 -13.14 -3.33
C LEU A 153 -23.66 -14.63 -3.09
N MET A 154 -24.50 -15.22 -2.25
CA MET A 154 -24.34 -16.59 -1.77
C MET A 154 -25.67 -17.34 -1.90
N PRO A 155 -25.69 -18.52 -2.54
CA PRO A 155 -26.92 -19.26 -2.78
C PRO A 155 -27.38 -20.03 -1.53
N PHE A 156 -28.70 -20.21 -1.41
CA PHE A 156 -29.38 -20.98 -0.38
C PHE A 156 -30.49 -21.83 -1.03
N ALA A 157 -30.74 -23.00 -0.46
CA ALA A 157 -31.81 -23.91 -0.90
C ALA A 157 -32.94 -23.98 0.15
N SER A 158 -34.18 -24.20 -0.29
CA SER A 158 -35.28 -24.48 0.65
C SER A 158 -35.23 -25.91 1.20
N THR A 159 -34.68 -26.84 0.41
CA THR A 159 -34.70 -28.29 0.68
C THR A 159 -33.30 -28.89 0.51
N ALA A 160 -32.95 -29.88 1.32
CA ALA A 160 -31.65 -30.55 1.26
C ALA A 160 -31.45 -31.23 -0.11
N GLY A 161 -30.46 -30.79 -0.89
CA GLY A 161 -30.20 -31.28 -2.24
C GLY A 161 -31.09 -30.67 -3.33
N GLY A 162 -31.90 -29.66 -3.00
CA GLY A 162 -32.77 -28.93 -3.93
C GLY A 162 -32.02 -27.91 -4.81
N GLY A 163 -32.80 -27.15 -5.57
CA GLY A 163 -32.32 -26.01 -6.37
C GLY A 163 -31.94 -24.80 -5.51
N ILE A 164 -31.47 -23.74 -6.15
CA ILE A 164 -31.21 -22.46 -5.48
C ILE A 164 -32.52 -21.67 -5.54
N ASP A 165 -33.19 -21.56 -4.40
CA ASP A 165 -34.46 -20.83 -4.28
C ASP A 165 -34.25 -19.45 -3.63
N PHE A 166 -33.11 -19.26 -2.95
CA PHE A 166 -32.78 -18.05 -2.23
C PHE A 166 -31.35 -17.60 -2.52
N ILE A 167 -31.12 -16.29 -2.57
CA ILE A 167 -29.76 -15.74 -2.62
C ILE A 167 -29.64 -14.67 -1.56
N TYR A 168 -28.67 -14.84 -0.68
CA TYR A 168 -28.29 -13.84 0.29
C TYR A 168 -27.08 -13.06 -0.21
N GLY A 169 -27.25 -11.75 -0.35
CA GLY A 169 -26.21 -10.82 -0.75
C GLY A 169 -25.77 -9.95 0.41
N VAL A 170 -24.48 -9.64 0.48
CA VAL A 170 -23.95 -8.59 1.34
C VAL A 170 -23.23 -7.59 0.45
N ILE A 171 -23.56 -6.30 0.57
CA ILE A 171 -22.92 -5.24 -0.20
C ILE A 171 -22.39 -4.17 0.76
N ASN A 172 -21.13 -3.81 0.60
CA ASN A 172 -20.57 -2.62 1.20
C ASN A 172 -20.21 -1.60 0.12
N TRP A 173 -20.39 -0.31 0.42
CA TRP A 173 -20.15 0.78 -0.51
C TRP A 173 -19.47 1.95 0.15
N LYS A 174 -18.77 2.73 -0.67
CA LYS A 174 -18.11 3.96 -0.28
C LYS A 174 -18.41 5.04 -1.31
N GLU A 175 -19.06 6.09 -0.85
CA GLU A 175 -19.25 7.31 -1.64
C GLU A 175 -17.93 8.11 -1.69
N VAL A 176 -17.53 8.48 -2.89
CA VAL A 176 -16.44 9.42 -3.16
C VAL A 176 -17.11 10.75 -3.51
N ALA A 177 -16.90 11.76 -2.65
CA ALA A 177 -17.44 13.09 -2.88
C ALA A 177 -16.91 13.68 -4.20
N ASP A 178 -17.78 14.37 -4.93
CA ASP A 178 -17.41 15.13 -6.12
C ASP A 178 -16.29 16.13 -5.76
N PRO A 179 -15.14 16.11 -6.46
CA PRO A 179 -14.04 17.06 -6.26
C PRO A 179 -14.50 18.52 -6.23
N ALA A 180 -15.56 18.88 -6.98
CA ALA A 180 -16.10 20.23 -7.02
C ALA A 180 -16.87 20.63 -5.75
N VAL A 181 -17.56 19.68 -5.11
CA VAL A 181 -18.28 19.91 -3.85
C VAL A 181 -17.30 19.97 -2.69
N GLN A 182 -16.29 19.09 -2.69
CA GLN A 182 -15.21 19.14 -1.71
C GLN A 182 -14.45 20.47 -1.80
N ALA A 183 -14.10 20.92 -3.00
CA ALA A 183 -13.46 22.22 -3.21
C ALA A 183 -14.33 23.39 -2.75
N ARG A 184 -15.65 23.31 -2.86
CA ARG A 184 -16.58 24.37 -2.41
C ARG A 184 -16.73 24.40 -0.88
N ILE A 185 -16.82 23.24 -0.24
CA ILE A 185 -16.82 23.12 1.22
C ILE A 185 -15.49 23.62 1.79
N ASP A 186 -14.38 23.24 1.18
CA ASP A 186 -13.05 23.70 1.57
C ASP A 186 -12.94 25.22 1.41
N LEU A 187 -13.49 25.80 0.33
CA LEU A 187 -13.55 27.26 0.12
C LEU A 187 -14.41 27.99 1.16
N GLU A 188 -15.57 27.46 1.52
CA GLU A 188 -16.46 28.04 2.54
C GLU A 188 -15.87 27.91 3.96
N LEU A 189 -15.19 26.80 4.24
CA LEU A 189 -14.47 26.59 5.50
C LEU A 189 -13.29 27.55 5.62
N ASP A 190 -12.50 27.71 4.55
CA ASP A 190 -11.41 28.69 4.48
C ASP A 190 -11.90 30.13 4.61
N ALA A 191 -13.04 30.46 4.00
CA ALA A 191 -13.67 31.77 4.13
C ALA A 191 -14.14 32.05 5.57
N SER A 192 -14.71 31.04 6.24
CA SER A 192 -15.16 31.14 7.64
C SER A 192 -13.98 31.31 8.61
N LEU A 193 -12.89 30.58 8.39
CA LEU A 193 -11.64 30.69 9.17
C LEU A 193 -10.97 32.06 8.97
N ARG A 194 -10.93 32.58 7.74
CA ARG A 194 -10.44 33.94 7.48
C ARG A 194 -11.33 35.04 8.05
N ALA A 195 -12.65 34.83 8.11
CA ALA A 195 -13.58 35.78 8.74
C ALA A 195 -13.43 35.84 10.26
N GLN A 196 -13.23 34.68 10.92
CA GLN A 196 -12.91 34.62 12.35
C GLN A 196 -11.55 35.23 12.69
N SER A 197 -10.62 35.26 11.73
CA SER A 197 -9.28 35.82 11.89
C SER A 197 -9.23 37.36 11.73
N ARG A 198 -10.34 38.01 11.33
CA ARG A 198 -10.42 39.47 11.06
C ARG A 198 -11.25 40.25 12.08
N VAL A 199 -11.67 39.64 13.19
CA VAL A 199 -12.19 40.41 14.32
C VAL A 199 -10.99 41.03 15.02
N ASP A 200 -10.63 42.25 14.61
CA ASP A 200 -9.81 43.16 15.40
C ASP A 200 -10.46 43.31 16.78
N VAL A 201 -9.83 42.71 17.79
CA VAL A 201 -10.18 42.96 19.18
C VAL A 201 -9.51 44.27 19.57
N PRO A 202 -10.25 45.33 19.95
CA PRO A 202 -9.64 46.52 20.49
C PRO A 202 -8.87 46.16 21.75
N ALA A 203 -7.60 46.54 21.78
CA ALA A 203 -6.82 46.61 23.01
C ALA A 203 -7.64 47.39 24.04
N TRP A 204 -7.93 46.76 25.18
CA TRP A 204 -8.25 47.28 26.52
C TRP A 204 -9.08 46.21 27.26
N ALA A 205 -8.40 45.18 27.75
CA ALA A 205 -8.76 44.42 28.94
C ALA A 205 -7.58 43.51 29.30
N ASP A 206 -6.66 44.03 30.11
CA ASP A 206 -5.72 43.21 30.87
C ASP A 206 -6.52 42.33 31.84
N GLY A 207 -6.65 41.05 31.48
CA GLY A 207 -7.05 39.98 32.40
C GLY A 207 -5.82 39.09 32.66
N PRO A 208 -5.43 38.82 33.92
CA PRO A 208 -4.24 38.03 34.20
C PRO A 208 -4.54 36.57 33.88
N GLY A 209 -4.07 36.10 32.71
CA GLY A 209 -4.24 34.71 32.31
C GLY A 209 -3.78 34.33 30.90
N ALA A 210 -3.51 35.29 30.01
CA ALA A 210 -3.00 34.98 28.67
C ALA A 210 -1.47 34.82 28.68
N GLN A 211 -1.00 33.67 29.15
CA GLN A 211 0.32 33.18 28.75
C GLN A 211 0.23 32.83 27.27
N SER A 212 1.12 33.40 26.44
CA SER A 212 1.35 32.97 25.07
C SER A 212 1.39 31.46 25.03
N GLU A 213 0.45 30.85 24.32
CA GLU A 213 0.49 29.41 24.08
C GLU A 213 1.79 29.13 23.32
N PRO A 214 2.78 28.47 23.95
CA PRO A 214 4.04 28.19 23.28
C PRO A 214 3.75 27.19 22.15
N PRO A 215 4.64 27.06 21.16
CA PRO A 215 4.57 25.92 20.25
C PRO A 215 4.46 24.68 21.12
N ILE A 216 3.46 23.84 20.89
CA ILE A 216 3.28 22.58 21.60
C ILE A 216 4.53 21.74 21.31
N ALA A 217 5.56 21.91 22.14
CA ALA A 217 6.66 20.97 22.27
C ALA A 217 6.01 19.61 22.55
N PRO A 218 6.54 18.50 22.03
CA PRO A 218 6.05 17.20 22.41
C PRO A 218 6.16 17.11 23.94
N ALA A 219 5.01 17.16 24.62
CA ALA A 219 4.95 17.06 26.06
C ALA A 219 5.21 15.59 26.40
N GLY A 220 6.49 15.24 26.58
CA GLY A 220 6.91 13.88 26.90
C GLY A 220 8.40 13.65 26.69
N SER A 221 8.93 12.63 27.35
CA SER A 221 10.29 12.13 27.13
C SER A 221 10.45 11.58 25.69
N LEU A 222 11.69 11.29 25.28
CA LEU A 222 11.94 10.61 23.99
C LEU A 222 11.18 9.27 23.91
N ALA A 223 11.08 8.56 25.03
CA ALA A 223 10.34 7.30 25.14
C ALA A 223 8.83 7.51 24.93
N ASP A 224 8.23 8.56 25.51
CA ASP A 224 6.82 8.88 25.31
C ASP A 224 6.52 9.25 23.85
N THR A 225 7.44 10.00 23.23
CA THR A 225 7.33 10.37 21.82
C THR A 225 7.40 9.14 20.91
N LEU A 226 8.28 8.19 21.23
CA LEU A 226 8.38 6.91 20.52
C LEU A 226 7.15 6.04 20.73
N LEU A 227 6.62 5.97 21.96
CA LEU A 227 5.43 5.21 22.29
C LEU A 227 4.24 5.72 21.47
N LEU A 228 4.00 7.03 21.49
CA LEU A 228 2.93 7.66 20.71
C LEU A 228 3.09 7.41 19.20
N ALA A 229 4.32 7.48 18.69
CA ALA A 229 4.61 7.17 17.30
C ALA A 229 4.32 5.70 16.95
N ARG A 230 4.68 4.76 17.82
CA ARG A 230 4.40 3.32 17.68
C ARG A 230 2.91 3.02 17.75
N GLU A 231 2.18 3.60 18.71
CA GLU A 231 0.72 3.45 18.81
C GLU A 231 0.03 3.97 17.55
N THR A 232 0.45 5.13 17.04
CA THR A 232 -0.09 5.70 15.80
C THR A 232 0.25 4.82 14.60
N ALA A 233 1.47 4.28 14.51
CA ALA A 233 1.88 3.37 13.45
C ALA A 233 1.16 2.01 13.54
N ALA A 234 0.92 1.50 14.75
CA ALA A 234 0.15 0.29 15.01
C ALA A 234 -1.32 0.50 14.64
N ALA A 235 -1.90 1.66 14.93
CA ALA A 235 -3.24 2.03 14.48
C ALA A 235 -3.33 2.07 12.95
N VAL A 236 -2.29 2.55 12.24
CA VAL A 236 -2.21 2.49 10.77
C VAL A 236 -2.07 1.07 10.24
N ARG A 237 -1.44 0.16 11.00
CA ARG A 237 -1.34 -1.27 10.64
C ARG A 237 -2.65 -2.02 10.90
N ALA A 238 -3.32 -1.73 12.00
CA ALA A 238 -4.57 -2.36 12.42
C ALA A 238 -5.78 -1.84 11.60
N ALA A 239 -5.78 -0.55 11.28
CA ALA A 239 -6.69 0.06 10.31
C ALA A 239 -6.20 -0.31 8.91
N ASP A 240 -6.69 -1.45 8.41
CA ASP A 240 -6.28 -2.01 7.13
C ASP A 240 -6.59 -1.05 5.95
N THR A 241 -5.58 -0.24 5.65
CA THR A 241 -5.33 0.60 4.47
C THR A 241 -6.50 1.38 3.85
N ARG A 242 -6.64 2.68 4.19
CA ARG A 242 -7.00 3.77 3.23
C ARG A 242 -6.98 5.20 3.79
N SER A 243 -6.75 5.41 5.08
CA SER A 243 -6.63 6.79 5.58
C SER A 243 -5.23 7.34 5.28
N ARG A 244 -5.10 8.04 4.14
CA ARG A 244 -3.95 8.89 3.82
C ARG A 244 -3.62 9.80 5.02
N ALA A 245 -4.65 10.36 5.65
CA ALA A 245 -4.53 11.16 6.86
C ALA A 245 -3.95 10.38 8.06
N ALA A 246 -4.30 9.11 8.28
CA ALA A 246 -3.72 8.30 9.36
C ALA A 246 -2.24 7.97 9.09
N LEU A 247 -1.91 7.63 7.84
CA LEU A 247 -0.51 7.44 7.44
C LEU A 247 0.29 8.73 7.60
N TYR A 248 -0.29 9.89 7.25
CA TYR A 248 0.37 11.18 7.37
C TYR A 248 0.57 11.58 8.83
N ARG A 249 -0.41 11.29 9.68
CA ARG A 249 -0.26 11.39 11.14
C ARG A 249 0.85 10.49 11.66
N ALA A 250 0.93 9.23 11.24
CA ALA A 250 2.00 8.32 11.66
C ALA A 250 3.38 8.79 11.19
N LEU A 251 3.50 9.26 9.95
CA LEU A 251 4.74 9.87 9.43
C LEU A 251 5.09 11.15 10.18
N GLY A 252 4.09 11.96 10.54
CA GLY A 252 4.25 13.14 11.40
C GLY A 252 4.82 12.79 12.77
N ARG A 253 4.25 11.78 13.45
CA ARG A 253 4.79 11.32 14.74
C ARG A 253 6.19 10.71 14.62
N ALA A 254 6.47 9.99 13.54
CA ALA A 254 7.81 9.49 13.26
C ALA A 254 8.83 10.62 13.03
N HIS A 255 8.39 11.71 12.39
CA HIS A 255 9.19 12.90 12.20
C HIS A 255 9.47 13.64 13.51
N ASP A 256 8.45 13.83 14.34
CA ASP A 256 8.58 14.47 15.65
C ASP A 256 9.52 13.67 16.56
N PHE A 257 9.38 12.34 16.58
CA PHE A 257 10.33 11.43 17.25
C PHE A 257 11.74 11.59 16.69
N GLY A 258 11.89 11.68 15.37
CA GLY A 258 13.19 11.91 14.74
C GLY A 258 13.83 13.25 15.15
N LEU A 259 13.06 14.33 15.30
CA LEU A 259 13.57 15.61 15.78
C LEU A 259 13.96 15.53 17.26
N ALA A 260 13.15 14.89 18.09
CA ALA A 260 13.47 14.67 19.50
C ALA A 260 14.73 13.81 19.69
N ALA A 261 14.92 12.80 18.83
CA ALA A 261 16.12 11.94 18.82
C ALA A 261 17.41 12.69 18.45
N ASP A 262 17.31 13.76 17.65
CA ASP A 262 18.46 14.62 17.34
C ASP A 262 18.86 15.48 18.56
N VAL A 263 17.94 15.71 19.51
CA VAL A 263 18.19 16.45 20.76
C VAL A 263 18.71 15.53 21.87
N ASP A 264 18.08 14.37 22.04
CA ASP A 264 18.44 13.35 23.04
C ASP A 264 19.13 12.15 22.39
N THR A 265 20.40 12.35 22.00
CA THR A 265 21.17 11.35 21.26
C THR A 265 21.55 10.13 22.12
N GLU A 266 21.66 10.30 23.44
CA GLU A 266 22.06 9.22 24.36
C GLU A 266 20.92 8.22 24.53
N THR A 267 19.71 8.70 24.87
CA THR A 267 18.52 7.84 24.97
C THR A 267 18.21 7.20 23.62
N TYR A 268 18.40 7.94 22.51
CA TYR A 268 18.21 7.39 21.18
C TYR A 268 19.16 6.22 20.88
N ALA A 269 20.45 6.33 21.25
CA ALA A 269 21.42 5.26 21.07
C ALA A 269 21.05 4.01 21.89
N ALA A 270 20.56 4.20 23.12
CA ALA A 270 20.09 3.09 23.97
C ALA A 270 18.90 2.34 23.32
N LEU A 271 17.91 3.08 22.80
CA LEU A 271 16.75 2.51 22.11
C LEU A 271 17.15 1.70 20.86
N LEU A 272 18.16 2.17 20.12
CA LEU A 272 18.68 1.44 18.96
C LEU A 272 19.40 0.15 19.35
N ALA A 273 20.18 0.18 20.43
CA ALA A 273 20.89 -0.99 20.95
C ALA A 273 19.91 -2.07 21.42
N GLU A 274 18.87 -1.67 22.17
CA GLU A 274 17.81 -2.57 22.63
C GLU A 274 17.06 -3.23 21.45
N ALA A 275 16.77 -2.45 20.40
CA ALA A 275 16.10 -2.95 19.20
C ALA A 275 17.02 -3.71 18.23
N GLY A 276 18.33 -3.79 18.49
CA GLY A 276 19.30 -4.42 17.59
C GLY A 276 19.44 -3.70 16.23
N ILE A 277 19.21 -2.39 16.16
CA ILE A 277 19.21 -1.61 14.92
C ILE A 277 20.56 -0.89 14.75
N ALA A 278 21.30 -1.25 13.70
CA ALA A 278 22.53 -0.57 13.34
C ALA A 278 22.30 0.81 12.70
N VAL A 279 23.08 1.80 13.12
CA VAL A 279 23.09 3.14 12.51
C VAL A 279 23.82 3.10 11.17
N GLN A 280 23.23 3.75 10.15
CA GLN A 280 23.83 3.87 8.82
C GLN A 280 24.05 5.34 8.48
N ALA A 281 25.30 5.77 8.36
CA ALA A 281 25.65 7.17 8.02
C ALA A 281 25.04 7.64 6.69
N ARG A 282 24.82 6.74 5.73
CA ARG A 282 24.18 7.03 4.44
C ARG A 282 22.65 7.12 4.49
N ALA A 283 22.04 6.64 5.57
CA ALA A 283 20.60 6.57 5.74
C ALA A 283 20.20 6.81 7.20
N PRO A 284 20.46 8.01 7.74
CA PRO A 284 20.31 8.31 9.17
C PRO A 284 18.87 8.21 9.68
N LEU A 285 17.89 8.29 8.77
CA LEU A 285 16.46 8.22 9.10
C LEU A 285 15.86 6.82 8.99
N THR A 286 16.57 5.86 8.41
CA THR A 286 16.09 4.46 8.36
C THR A 286 15.92 3.85 9.76
N PRO A 287 16.85 4.05 10.71
CA PRO A 287 16.69 3.57 12.08
C PRO A 287 15.46 4.18 12.80
N VAL A 288 15.17 5.47 12.59
CA VAL A 288 13.97 6.14 13.12
C VAL A 288 12.69 5.43 12.65
N VAL A 289 12.57 5.21 11.33
CA VAL A 289 11.39 4.52 10.76
C VAL A 289 11.30 3.08 11.27
N LYS A 290 12.41 2.36 11.41
CA LYS A 290 12.43 1.00 11.94
C LYS A 290 11.99 0.92 13.41
N LEU A 291 12.38 1.90 14.24
CA LEU A 291 11.93 1.96 15.64
C LEU A 291 10.43 2.21 15.76
N VAL A 292 9.87 3.07 14.89
CA VAL A 292 8.46 3.49 14.95
C VAL A 292 7.54 2.46 14.31
N PHE A 293 7.84 2.04 13.08
CA PHE A 293 7.00 1.09 12.37
C PHE A 293 7.36 -0.32 12.82
N GLY A 294 8.63 -0.70 12.79
CA GLY A 294 9.10 -2.02 13.19
C GLY A 294 10.11 -2.57 12.18
N VAL A 295 11.01 -3.43 12.66
CA VAL A 295 12.12 -3.96 11.86
C VAL A 295 11.66 -4.89 10.73
N ASP A 296 10.56 -5.61 10.94
CA ASP A 296 9.98 -6.57 9.98
C ASP A 296 8.95 -5.95 9.05
N TYR A 297 8.82 -4.61 9.05
CA TYR A 297 7.92 -3.94 8.11
C TYR A 297 8.43 -4.06 6.68
N ASP A 298 7.52 -3.88 5.71
CA ASP A 298 7.87 -3.94 4.29
C ASP A 298 9.06 -3.04 3.96
N LYS A 299 10.11 -3.64 3.38
CA LYS A 299 11.39 -2.98 3.12
C LYS A 299 11.22 -1.78 2.17
N THR A 300 10.34 -1.90 1.19
CA THR A 300 10.07 -0.83 0.23
C THR A 300 9.44 0.37 0.94
N ARG A 301 8.38 0.16 1.72
CA ARG A 301 7.73 1.22 2.51
C ARG A 301 8.66 1.87 3.51
N LEU A 302 9.51 1.11 4.20
CA LEU A 302 10.51 1.67 5.11
C LEU A 302 11.43 2.66 4.39
N THR A 303 11.87 2.34 3.17
CA THR A 303 12.70 3.25 2.36
C THR A 303 11.95 4.48 1.88
N GLU A 304 10.67 4.35 1.52
CA GLU A 304 9.82 5.49 1.13
C GLU A 304 9.59 6.43 2.32
N PHE A 305 9.26 5.89 3.50
CA PHE A 305 9.05 6.68 4.70
C PHE A 305 10.33 7.41 5.14
N ALA A 306 11.47 6.74 5.07
CA ALA A 306 12.76 7.37 5.35
C ALA A 306 13.09 8.51 4.36
N ALA A 307 12.69 8.38 3.10
CA ALA A 307 12.81 9.45 2.11
C ALA A 307 11.88 10.63 2.42
N VAL A 308 10.63 10.38 2.85
CA VAL A 308 9.72 11.43 3.31
C VAL A 308 10.29 12.20 4.50
N LEU A 309 10.80 11.50 5.52
CA LEU A 309 11.44 12.15 6.67
C LEU A 309 12.70 12.94 6.24
N SER A 310 13.46 12.44 5.27
CA SER A 310 14.66 13.13 4.77
C SER A 310 14.29 14.43 4.08
N HIS A 311 13.23 14.39 3.28
CA HIS A 311 12.69 15.56 2.62
C HIS A 311 12.20 16.61 3.64
N ALA A 312 11.46 16.17 4.66
CA ALA A 312 10.99 17.03 5.74
C ALA A 312 12.14 17.72 6.48
N ARG A 313 13.20 16.96 6.82
CA ARG A 313 14.41 17.53 7.44
C ARG A 313 15.13 18.53 6.54
N ARG A 314 15.27 18.26 5.23
CA ARG A 314 15.92 19.19 4.29
C ARG A 314 15.18 20.53 4.21
N HIS A 315 13.85 20.51 4.30
CA HIS A 315 13.02 21.71 4.20
C HIS A 315 12.72 22.36 5.56
N GLY A 316 13.33 21.86 6.65
CA GLY A 316 13.17 22.44 7.98
C GLY A 316 11.72 22.40 8.50
N ILE A 317 10.96 21.36 8.13
CA ILE A 317 9.60 21.21 8.64
C ILE A 317 9.65 21.04 10.16
N ALA A 318 8.89 21.86 10.90
CA ALA A 318 8.87 21.81 12.37
C ALA A 318 8.03 20.63 12.90
N ALA A 319 8.23 20.27 14.17
CA ALA A 319 7.43 19.25 14.85
C ALA A 319 5.92 19.56 14.74
N GLY A 320 5.10 18.52 14.52
CA GLY A 320 3.65 18.63 14.34
C GLY A 320 3.19 19.19 12.98
N ARG A 321 4.10 19.65 12.11
CA ARG A 321 3.74 20.30 10.83
C ARG A 321 3.78 19.37 9.61
N LEU A 322 4.39 18.19 9.73
CA LEU A 322 4.54 17.28 8.59
C LEU A 322 3.21 16.80 7.96
N PRO A 323 2.14 16.46 8.72
CA PRO A 323 0.89 16.03 8.10
C PRO A 323 0.29 17.11 7.17
N LEU A 324 0.26 18.37 7.63
CA LEU A 324 -0.22 19.51 6.85
C LEU A 324 0.63 19.73 5.59
N PHE A 325 1.94 19.59 5.72
CA PHE A 325 2.85 19.66 4.56
C PHE A 325 2.53 18.58 3.52
N LEU A 326 2.31 17.33 3.95
CA LEU A 326 2.01 16.23 3.04
C LEU A 326 0.63 16.33 2.38
N ASP A 327 -0.34 16.93 3.05
CA ASP A 327 -1.66 17.21 2.48
C ASP A 327 -1.59 18.28 1.38
N GLY A 328 -0.78 19.32 1.59
CA GLY A 328 -0.55 20.38 0.59
C GLY A 328 0.45 20.05 -0.53
N PHE A 329 1.18 18.93 -0.43
CA PHE A 329 2.17 18.53 -1.44
C PHE A 329 1.52 17.75 -2.60
N GLU A 330 1.51 18.34 -3.79
CA GLU A 330 0.95 17.71 -4.99
C GLU A 330 1.62 16.36 -5.28
N GLY A 331 0.80 15.32 -5.52
CA GLY A 331 1.28 13.96 -5.73
C GLY A 331 1.68 13.18 -4.46
N GLY A 332 1.55 13.78 -3.27
CA GLY A 332 1.69 13.12 -1.97
C GLY A 332 3.04 12.43 -1.75
N ILE A 333 3.04 11.33 -0.99
CA ILE A 333 4.27 10.60 -0.61
C ILE A 333 5.12 10.24 -1.84
N LYS A 334 4.51 9.76 -2.93
CA LYS A 334 5.28 9.34 -4.12
C LYS A 334 6.03 10.51 -4.75
N ALA A 335 5.40 11.68 -4.83
CA ALA A 335 6.05 12.88 -5.35
C ALA A 335 7.15 13.38 -4.41
N VAL A 336 6.94 13.34 -3.09
CA VAL A 336 7.97 13.67 -2.09
C VAL A 336 9.18 12.73 -2.22
N VAL A 337 8.94 11.42 -2.36
CA VAL A 337 10.00 10.42 -2.56
C VAL A 337 10.76 10.67 -3.87
N ALA A 338 10.06 11.00 -4.96
CA ALA A 338 10.69 11.35 -6.23
C ALA A 338 11.55 12.62 -6.13
N ALA A 339 11.03 13.67 -5.48
CA ALA A 339 11.76 14.91 -5.22
C ALA A 339 13.00 14.68 -4.35
N GLU A 340 12.88 13.85 -3.31
CA GLU A 340 14.01 13.46 -2.46
C GLU A 340 15.08 12.68 -3.24
N ARG A 341 14.67 11.74 -4.09
CA ARG A 341 15.58 10.98 -4.94
C ARG A 341 16.28 11.88 -5.96
N ALA A 342 15.57 12.84 -6.55
CA ALA A 342 16.14 13.81 -7.48
C ALA A 342 17.17 14.71 -6.78
N ALA A 343 16.89 15.19 -5.57
CA ALA A 343 17.81 16.02 -4.80
C ALA A 343 19.03 15.24 -4.25
N ARG A 344 18.91 13.93 -4.05
CA ARG A 344 20.05 13.04 -3.73
C ARG A 344 20.87 12.66 -4.96
N LYS A 345 20.34 12.85 -6.17
CA LYS A 345 21.13 12.64 -7.39
C LYS A 345 22.27 13.66 -7.32
N PRO A 346 23.54 13.23 -7.27
CA PRO A 346 24.64 14.18 -7.37
C PRO A 346 24.42 15.00 -8.65
N ALA A 347 24.52 16.33 -8.54
CA ALA A 347 24.52 17.22 -9.70
C ALA A 347 25.39 16.57 -10.78
N ASP A 348 24.91 16.50 -12.03
CA ASP A 348 25.60 15.82 -13.12
C ASP A 348 27.07 16.19 -13.03
N ALA A 349 27.89 15.21 -12.66
CA ALA A 349 29.31 15.43 -12.52
C ALA A 349 29.76 16.01 -13.86
N PRO A 350 30.54 17.11 -13.87
CA PRO A 350 31.03 17.68 -15.12
C PRO A 350 31.59 16.53 -15.95
N ALA A 351 31.21 16.48 -17.22
CA ALA A 351 31.58 15.40 -18.13
C ALA A 351 33.08 15.09 -17.92
N PRO A 352 33.45 13.83 -17.66
CA PRO A 352 34.84 13.51 -17.37
C PRO A 352 35.69 14.05 -18.53
N SER A 353 36.73 14.84 -18.20
CA SER A 353 37.73 15.33 -19.17
C SER A 353 38.08 14.21 -20.12
N SER A 354 37.94 14.42 -21.43
CA SER A 354 38.22 13.38 -22.41
C SER A 354 39.70 12.98 -22.34
N LEU A 355 40.06 11.80 -22.85
CA LEU A 355 41.47 11.39 -22.94
C LEU A 355 42.33 12.42 -23.68
N ALA A 356 41.75 13.12 -24.65
CA ALA A 356 42.42 14.15 -25.44
C ALA A 356 42.79 15.40 -24.61
N ASP A 357 42.06 15.68 -23.53
CA ASP A 357 42.25 16.90 -22.72
C ASP A 357 43.34 16.75 -21.66
N ARG A 358 43.97 15.57 -21.53
CA ARG A 358 44.97 15.29 -20.50
C ARG A 358 46.40 15.45 -21.01
N PRO A 359 47.32 15.99 -20.18
CA PRO A 359 48.72 16.12 -20.55
C PRO A 359 49.36 14.74 -20.71
N THR A 360 50.22 14.60 -21.71
CA THR A 360 51.01 13.38 -21.93
C THR A 360 52.06 13.25 -20.83
N LEU A 361 52.01 12.17 -20.04
CA LEU A 361 52.97 11.91 -18.95
C LEU A 361 54.28 11.27 -19.45
N ALA A 362 54.18 10.37 -20.43
CA ALA A 362 55.31 9.71 -21.08
C ALA A 362 54.88 9.19 -22.46
N ARG A 363 55.83 9.04 -23.39
CA ARG A 363 55.61 8.41 -24.69
C ARG A 363 56.36 7.08 -24.73
N LEU A 364 55.64 6.00 -25.01
CA LEU A 364 56.17 4.65 -25.12
C LEU A 364 55.87 4.12 -26.52
N SER A 365 56.81 3.36 -27.09
CA SER A 365 56.58 2.65 -28.35
C SER A 365 56.24 1.20 -28.03
N LEU A 366 54.98 0.83 -28.22
CA LEU A 366 54.48 -0.53 -28.05
C LEU A 366 53.63 -0.88 -29.28
N PRO A 367 53.82 -2.06 -29.89
CA PRO A 367 52.98 -2.50 -31.00
C PRO A 367 51.57 -2.82 -30.48
N ILE A 368 50.58 -2.03 -30.91
CA ILE A 368 49.16 -2.22 -30.55
C ILE A 368 48.36 -2.05 -31.84
N ASP A 369 47.48 -3.02 -32.11
CA ASP A 369 46.58 -2.96 -33.26
C ASP A 369 45.35 -2.10 -32.91
N ALA A 370 45.47 -0.79 -33.12
CA ALA A 370 44.42 0.18 -32.84
C ALA A 370 44.56 1.43 -33.73
N CYS A 371 43.44 2.11 -33.96
CA CYS A 371 43.42 3.37 -34.68
C CYS A 371 44.01 4.52 -33.82
N ALA A 372 44.49 5.56 -34.48
CA ALA A 372 44.96 6.76 -33.80
C ALA A 372 43.82 7.40 -32.99
N GLY A 373 44.09 7.70 -31.72
CA GLY A 373 43.12 8.30 -30.80
C GLY A 373 42.29 7.31 -29.98
N THR A 374 42.37 6.00 -30.26
CA THR A 374 41.71 4.98 -29.43
C THR A 374 42.35 4.90 -28.04
N GLY A 375 41.52 4.86 -27.00
CA GLY A 375 41.92 4.66 -25.62
C GLY A 375 42.51 3.27 -25.41
N VAL A 376 43.72 3.22 -24.87
CA VAL A 376 44.43 1.98 -24.53
C VAL A 376 44.57 1.87 -23.01
N VAL A 377 44.28 0.69 -22.48
CA VAL A 377 44.54 0.34 -21.09
C VAL A 377 45.79 -0.52 -21.01
N LEU A 378 46.80 -0.01 -20.32
CA LEU A 378 48.01 -0.75 -19.99
C LEU A 378 47.89 -1.32 -18.57
N VAL A 379 48.09 -2.62 -18.43
CA VAL A 379 48.24 -3.28 -17.15
C VAL A 379 49.73 -3.39 -16.88
N ALA A 380 50.19 -2.82 -15.78
CA ALA A 380 51.61 -2.83 -15.42
C ALA A 380 51.80 -3.18 -13.95
N ARG A 381 52.99 -3.69 -13.61
CA ARG A 381 53.46 -3.84 -12.23
C ARG A 381 54.81 -3.14 -12.07
N VAL A 382 55.18 -2.84 -10.82
CA VAL A 382 56.53 -2.34 -10.51
C VAL A 382 57.47 -3.54 -10.43
N GLY A 383 58.49 -3.56 -11.29
CA GLY A 383 59.59 -4.52 -11.28
C GLY A 383 60.51 -4.32 -10.09
N ALA A 384 61.36 -5.31 -9.82
CA ALA A 384 62.28 -5.29 -8.68
C ALA A 384 63.33 -4.16 -8.74
N ASP A 385 63.56 -3.62 -9.92
CA ASP A 385 64.42 -2.48 -10.25
C ASP A 385 63.69 -1.13 -10.18
N GLY A 386 62.40 -1.13 -9.82
CA GLY A 386 61.56 0.07 -9.79
C GLY A 386 61.05 0.52 -11.17
N VAL A 387 61.32 -0.23 -12.23
CA VAL A 387 60.82 0.03 -13.59
C VAL A 387 59.43 -0.60 -13.75
N LEU A 388 58.58 -0.03 -14.59
CA LEU A 388 57.25 -0.60 -14.85
C LEU A 388 57.35 -1.75 -15.87
N ASP A 389 57.01 -2.96 -15.44
CA ASP A 389 56.75 -4.10 -16.32
C ASP A 389 55.34 -3.97 -16.89
N ILE A 390 55.21 -3.76 -18.20
CA ILE A 390 53.91 -3.81 -18.88
C ILE A 390 53.53 -5.29 -19.12
N ILE A 391 52.42 -5.72 -18.52
CA ILE A 391 51.93 -7.10 -18.53
C ILE A 391 50.91 -7.33 -19.65
N ASP A 392 50.03 -6.35 -19.90
CA ASP A 392 48.99 -6.43 -20.93
C ASP A 392 48.69 -5.04 -21.49
N ALA A 393 48.27 -4.97 -22.75
CA ALA A 393 47.90 -3.75 -23.46
C ALA A 393 46.68 -4.01 -24.33
N ARG A 394 45.57 -3.31 -24.06
CA ARG A 394 44.31 -3.49 -24.80
C ARG A 394 43.70 -2.17 -25.23
N ALA A 395 43.27 -2.10 -26.48
CA ALA A 395 42.47 -1.00 -27.00
C ALA A 395 41.00 -1.19 -26.58
N ASP A 396 40.52 -0.35 -25.67
CA ASP A 396 39.15 -0.39 -25.15
C ASP A 396 38.79 0.98 -24.56
N ASP A 397 38.07 1.79 -25.35
CA ASP A 397 37.63 3.13 -24.96
C ASP A 397 36.74 3.12 -23.72
N THR A 398 35.90 2.08 -23.57
CA THR A 398 34.97 1.99 -22.44
C THR A 398 35.72 1.72 -21.14
N LEU A 399 36.71 0.83 -21.17
CA LEU A 399 37.56 0.51 -20.03
C LEU A 399 38.50 1.67 -19.70
N ALA A 400 39.08 2.33 -20.71
CA ALA A 400 39.91 3.51 -20.52
C ALA A 400 39.12 4.65 -19.82
N ALA A 401 37.88 4.92 -20.28
CA ALA A 401 37.01 5.90 -19.64
C ALA A 401 36.63 5.52 -18.19
N ARG A 402 36.39 4.24 -17.91
CA ARG A 402 36.10 3.74 -16.54
C ARG A 402 37.29 3.91 -15.60
N THR A 403 38.50 3.60 -16.06
CA THR A 403 39.73 3.75 -15.28
C THR A 403 39.95 5.22 -14.91
N LEU A 404 39.78 6.14 -15.87
CA LEU A 404 39.93 7.58 -15.64
C LEU A 404 38.91 8.15 -14.64
N ARG A 405 37.65 7.73 -14.71
CA ARG A 405 36.61 8.10 -13.73
C ARG A 405 36.97 7.65 -12.31
N THR A 406 37.62 6.49 -12.18
CA THR A 406 38.01 5.93 -10.88
C THR A 406 39.21 6.70 -10.29
N VAL A 407 40.22 7.00 -11.10
CA VAL A 407 41.39 7.81 -10.67
C VAL A 407 40.97 9.22 -10.23
N GLY A 408 40.03 9.86 -10.96
CA GLY A 408 39.52 11.18 -10.59
C GLY A 408 38.84 11.22 -9.21
N ARG A 409 38.10 10.17 -8.85
CA ARG A 409 37.46 10.05 -7.53
C ARG A 409 38.45 9.82 -6.40
N VAL A 410 39.52 9.05 -6.64
CA VAL A 410 40.58 8.80 -5.63
C VAL A 410 41.42 10.04 -5.36
N ALA A 411 41.71 10.85 -6.40
CA ALA A 411 42.41 12.11 -6.25
C ALA A 411 41.60 13.14 -5.43
N GLN A 412 40.30 13.27 -5.72
CA GLN A 412 39.39 14.15 -4.95
C GLN A 412 39.26 13.70 -3.48
N ALA A 413 39.20 12.39 -3.22
CA ALA A 413 39.12 11.86 -1.84
C ALA A 413 40.42 12.03 -1.03
N ARG A 414 41.57 12.17 -1.69
CA ARG A 414 42.86 12.46 -1.03
C ARG A 414 43.02 13.95 -0.73
N GLN A 415 42.54 14.84 -1.60
CA GLN A 415 42.56 16.29 -1.38
C GLN A 415 41.59 16.74 -0.29
N SER A 416 40.51 16.00 -0.02
CA SER A 416 39.58 16.31 1.07
C SER A 416 40.02 15.80 2.45
N ARG A 417 41.22 15.20 2.56
CA ARG A 417 41.75 14.58 3.79
C ARG A 417 43.09 15.18 4.26
N GLY A 418 43.68 16.09 3.49
CA GLY A 418 44.82 16.92 3.91
C GLY A 418 44.32 18.34 4.10
#